data_AF-A0A8H4W5F6-F1
#
_entry.id   AF-A0A8H4W5F6-F1
#
_cell.length_a   1.000
_cell.length_b   1.000
_cell.length_c   1.000
_cell.angle_alpha   90.00
_cell.angle_beta   90.00
_cell.angle_gamma   90.00
#
_symmetry.space_group_name_H-M   'P 1'
#
loop_
_entity.id
_entity.type
_entity.pdbx_description
1 polymer ?
#
loop_
_entity_poly.entity_id
_entity_poly.type
_entity_poly.pdbx_seq_one_letter_code
_entity_poly.pdbx_strand_id
1 'polypeptide(L)'
;MVQLSNPQDLCPGFNDTRRSDTEILKEITEELSAIKILGFKLRGIIWLHRITDNRMTGSDIRNLDIFKKLVGEGAFSNVVLATTMWGKVTDMSEAVARDRELREEFWSDMSAKGSTTTRFDGSEASAQGIVSQLLGRKAVVLKVQEELVHQNFSLNQTLAGAFLEPRVETEEADFRRRLEELEYLLKFERDNNARLKAKRSQKRNSEALKQRMADKEILNSKPGKEIESKLEAWKQRGHTKALQSIQALAAVCSITFGIVGFVLGGHF
;
A
#
# COMPACT_ATOMS: atom_id res chain seq x y z
N MET A 1 -7.26 5.53 -30.40
CA MET A 1 -5.83 5.31 -30.07
C MET A 1 -5.54 6.14 -28.83
N VAL A 2 -5.84 5.59 -27.66
CA VAL A 2 -5.61 6.24 -26.36
C VAL A 2 -4.33 5.63 -25.81
N GLN A 3 -3.33 6.47 -25.55
CA GLN A 3 -2.11 6.07 -24.85
C GLN A 3 -2.49 5.51 -23.49
N LEU A 4 -2.24 4.22 -23.28
CA LEU A 4 -2.34 3.60 -21.97
C LEU A 4 -1.30 4.27 -21.06
N SER A 5 -1.79 4.94 -20.01
CA SER A 5 -0.98 5.42 -18.90
C SER A 5 -0.31 4.24 -18.19
N ASN A 6 0.82 4.55 -17.56
CA ASN A 6 1.84 3.65 -17.04
C ASN A 6 1.26 2.53 -16.13
N PRO A 7 1.74 1.27 -16.22
CA PRO A 7 1.25 0.15 -15.39
C PRO A 7 1.59 0.23 -13.89
N GLN A 8 1.98 1.40 -13.36
CA GLN A 8 2.16 1.64 -11.92
C GLN A 8 0.84 2.02 -11.22
N ASP A 9 -0.25 2.23 -11.95
CA ASP A 9 -1.51 2.80 -11.44
C ASP A 9 -2.56 1.74 -11.00
N LEU A 10 -2.20 0.47 -10.82
CA LEU A 10 -3.18 -0.61 -10.56
C LEU A 10 -3.27 -1.07 -9.09
N CYS A 11 -2.27 -0.76 -8.27
CA CYS A 11 -2.24 -0.97 -6.82
C CYS A 11 -1.31 0.10 -6.22
N PRO A 12 -1.68 0.87 -5.19
CA PRO A 12 -0.76 1.81 -4.58
C PRO A 12 0.42 1.03 -4.00
N GLY A 13 1.61 1.27 -4.54
CA GLY A 13 2.84 0.62 -4.09
C GLY A 13 3.53 1.47 -3.03
N PHE A 14 3.95 0.86 -1.92
CA PHE A 14 4.70 1.52 -0.84
C PHE A 14 6.07 2.13 -1.25
N ASN A 15 6.47 2.02 -2.52
CA ASN A 15 7.73 2.57 -3.06
C ASN A 15 7.52 3.86 -3.88
N ASP A 16 6.38 4.55 -3.75
CA ASP A 16 6.17 5.86 -4.35
C ASP A 16 6.89 6.96 -3.56
N THR A 17 7.76 7.71 -4.24
CA THR A 17 8.56 8.80 -3.64
C THR A 17 7.77 10.09 -3.40
N ARG A 18 6.52 10.18 -3.88
CA ARG A 18 5.68 11.37 -3.76
C ARG A 18 4.59 11.25 -2.69
N ARG A 19 4.33 10.04 -2.19
CA ARG A 19 3.22 9.73 -1.28
C ARG A 19 3.75 9.18 0.02
N SER A 20 3.07 9.47 1.13
CA SER A 20 3.49 8.93 2.43
C SER A 20 3.07 7.46 2.59
N ASP A 21 3.85 6.69 3.36
CA ASP A 21 3.50 5.30 3.73
C ASP A 21 2.06 5.24 4.33
N THR A 22 1.65 6.31 5.03
CA THR A 22 0.33 6.42 5.65
C THR A 22 -0.79 6.65 4.63
N GLU A 23 -0.56 7.49 3.63
CA GLU A 23 -1.52 7.70 2.52
C GLU A 23 -1.75 6.41 1.74
N ILE A 24 -0.66 5.69 1.44
CA ILE A 24 -0.69 4.40 0.75
C ILE A 24 -1.43 3.37 1.60
N LEU A 25 -1.13 3.31 2.90
CA LEU A 25 -1.83 2.43 3.82
C LEU A 25 -3.34 2.73 3.84
N LYS A 26 -3.75 4.01 3.93
CA LYS A 26 -5.17 4.38 3.91
C LYS A 26 -5.85 3.87 2.64
N GLU A 27 -5.26 4.10 1.48
CA GLU A 27 -5.83 3.67 0.20
C GLU A 27 -6.02 2.16 0.12
N ILE A 28 -4.98 1.38 0.47
CA ILE A 28 -5.06 -0.09 0.53
C ILE A 28 -6.18 -0.52 1.47
N THR A 29 -6.28 0.13 2.63
CA THR A 29 -7.29 -0.23 3.63
C THR A 29 -8.71 0.11 3.21
N GLU A 30 -8.91 1.20 2.46
CA GLU A 30 -10.19 1.58 1.86
C GLU A 30 -10.64 0.54 0.83
N GLU A 31 -9.74 0.10 -0.05
CA GLU A 31 -10.02 -0.93 -1.06
C GLU A 31 -10.36 -2.27 -0.42
N LEU A 32 -9.54 -2.72 0.54
CA LEU A 32 -9.79 -3.97 1.26
C LEU A 32 -11.09 -3.92 2.06
N SER A 33 -11.44 -2.77 2.63
CA SER A 33 -12.72 -2.55 3.31
C SER A 33 -13.88 -2.64 2.32
N ALA A 34 -13.77 -2.02 1.15
CA ALA A 34 -14.80 -2.06 0.11
C ALA A 34 -15.06 -3.50 -0.37
N ILE A 35 -14.01 -4.26 -0.65
CA ILE A 35 -14.09 -5.70 -1.02
C ILE A 35 -14.90 -6.46 0.03
N LYS A 36 -14.61 -6.24 1.31
CA LYS A 36 -15.29 -6.91 2.43
C LYS A 36 -16.75 -6.49 2.55
N ILE A 37 -17.05 -5.20 2.55
CA ILE A 37 -18.40 -4.63 2.73
C ILE A 37 -19.32 -5.03 1.56
N LEU A 38 -18.78 -5.10 0.34
CA LEU A 38 -19.52 -5.55 -0.85
C LEU A 38 -19.72 -7.07 -0.91
N GLY A 39 -19.12 -7.83 0.03
CA GLY A 39 -19.28 -9.28 0.13
C GLY A 39 -18.44 -10.09 -0.86
N PHE A 40 -17.40 -9.49 -1.45
CA PHE A 40 -16.48 -10.24 -2.31
C PHE A 40 -15.65 -11.23 -1.50
N LYS A 41 -15.49 -12.43 -2.07
CA LYS A 41 -14.69 -13.50 -1.46
C LYS A 41 -13.25 -13.38 -1.94
N LEU A 42 -12.38 -12.81 -1.10
CA LEU A 42 -10.95 -12.79 -1.36
C LEU A 42 -10.38 -14.20 -1.22
N ARG A 43 -9.72 -14.71 -2.27
CA ARG A 43 -9.08 -16.04 -2.27
C ARG A 43 -7.56 -16.00 -2.21
N GLY A 44 -6.96 -14.86 -2.49
CA GLY A 44 -5.54 -14.69 -2.29
C GLY A 44 -5.02 -13.32 -2.63
N ILE A 45 -3.77 -13.10 -2.24
CA ILE A 45 -3.01 -11.88 -2.48
C ILE A 45 -1.66 -12.28 -3.07
N ILE A 46 -1.20 -11.48 -4.04
CA ILE A 46 0.10 -11.67 -4.66
C ILE A 46 1.00 -10.52 -4.22
N TRP A 47 2.10 -10.83 -3.54
CA TRP A 47 3.18 -9.89 -3.27
C TRP A 47 4.24 -10.02 -4.36
N LEU A 48 4.60 -8.91 -5.00
CA LEU A 48 5.58 -8.88 -6.07
C LEU A 48 6.85 -8.20 -5.59
N HIS A 49 8.00 -8.83 -5.85
CA HIS A 49 9.31 -8.24 -5.60
C HIS A 49 10.17 -8.32 -6.86
N ARG A 50 10.95 -7.29 -7.19
CA ARG A 50 11.82 -7.30 -8.37
C ARG A 50 13.14 -7.95 -8.01
N ILE A 51 13.56 -8.96 -8.77
CA ILE A 51 14.84 -9.64 -8.48
C ILE A 51 16.06 -8.79 -8.84
N THR A 52 15.86 -7.73 -9.62
CA THR A 52 16.89 -6.77 -10.02
C THR A 52 17.25 -5.77 -8.93
N ASP A 53 16.49 -5.72 -7.83
CA ASP A 53 16.79 -4.81 -6.74
C ASP A 53 18.01 -5.36 -5.96
N ASN A 54 19.08 -4.55 -5.86
CA ASN A 54 20.38 -5.06 -5.41
C ASN A 54 20.36 -5.63 -3.97
N ARG A 55 19.42 -5.18 -3.14
CA ARG A 55 19.23 -5.58 -1.74
C ARG A 55 17.83 -5.19 -1.25
N MET A 56 17.34 -5.87 -0.21
CA MET A 56 16.20 -5.41 0.57
C MET A 56 16.59 -4.14 1.34
N THR A 57 16.04 -3.00 0.95
CA THR A 57 16.28 -1.74 1.67
C THR A 57 15.50 -1.69 2.98
N GLY A 58 15.87 -0.78 3.89
CA GLY A 58 15.09 -0.57 5.12
C GLY A 58 13.63 -0.22 4.86
N SER A 59 13.32 0.44 3.74
CA SER A 59 11.94 0.66 3.28
C SER A 59 11.25 -0.63 2.83
N ASP A 60 11.93 -1.49 2.07
CA ASP A 60 11.32 -2.75 1.59
C ASP A 60 10.96 -3.68 2.76
N ILE A 61 11.84 -3.76 3.77
CA ILE A 61 11.59 -4.55 4.98
C ILE A 61 10.37 -4.01 5.73
N ARG A 62 10.29 -2.69 5.95
CA ARG A 62 9.12 -2.07 6.59
C ARG A 62 7.83 -2.30 5.81
N ASN A 63 7.89 -2.19 4.49
CA ASN A 63 6.72 -2.40 3.62
C ASN A 63 6.24 -3.85 3.69
N LEU A 64 7.17 -4.81 3.74
CA LEU A 64 6.85 -6.21 3.99
C LEU A 64 6.23 -6.42 5.38
N ASP A 65 6.72 -5.73 6.42
CA ASP A 65 6.16 -5.82 7.77
C ASP A 65 4.75 -5.23 7.87
N ILE A 66 4.47 -4.13 7.17
CA ILE A 66 3.12 -3.56 7.05
C ILE A 66 2.22 -4.54 6.32
N PHE A 67 2.69 -5.12 5.21
CA PHE A 67 1.96 -6.13 4.47
C PHE A 67 1.61 -7.35 5.34
N LYS A 68 2.57 -7.90 6.09
CA LYS A 68 2.34 -9.00 7.03
C LYS A 68 1.24 -8.66 8.04
N LYS A 69 1.20 -7.43 8.54
CA LYS A 69 0.19 -6.96 9.50
C LYS A 69 -1.19 -6.76 8.85
N LEU A 70 -1.23 -6.25 7.61
CA LEU A 70 -2.47 -6.11 6.84
C LEU A 70 -3.13 -7.47 6.59
N VAL A 71 -2.34 -8.44 6.15
CA VAL A 71 -2.80 -9.79 5.84
C VAL A 71 -3.15 -10.54 7.13
N GLY A 72 -2.24 -10.53 8.10
CA GLY A 72 -2.32 -11.33 9.33
C GLY A 72 -1.97 -12.80 9.12
N GLU A 73 -1.40 -13.40 10.14
CA GLU A 73 -0.82 -14.75 10.06
C GLU A 73 -1.82 -15.82 9.63
N GLY A 74 -3.08 -15.69 10.06
CA GLY A 74 -4.15 -16.62 9.70
C GLY A 74 -4.49 -16.64 8.19
N ALA A 75 -4.06 -15.62 7.44
CA ALA A 75 -4.29 -15.50 6.00
C ALA A 75 -3.02 -15.72 5.15
N PHE A 76 -1.86 -16.05 5.76
CA PHE A 76 -0.62 -16.29 5.00
C PHE A 76 -0.74 -17.46 4.02
N SER A 77 -1.53 -18.48 4.35
CA SER A 77 -1.83 -19.57 3.41
C SER A 77 -2.55 -19.14 2.12
N ASN A 78 -3.04 -17.89 2.04
CA ASN A 78 -3.65 -17.29 0.86
C ASN A 78 -2.72 -16.30 0.14
N VAL A 79 -1.44 -16.24 0.53
CA VAL A 79 -0.46 -15.36 -0.11
C VAL A 79 0.40 -16.14 -1.10
N VAL A 80 0.70 -15.50 -2.24
CA VAL A 80 1.78 -15.88 -3.15
C VAL A 80 2.82 -14.77 -3.15
N LEU A 81 4.06 -15.13 -2.87
CA LEU A 81 5.24 -14.26 -2.92
C LEU A 81 5.96 -14.55 -4.24
N ALA A 82 5.97 -13.60 -5.17
CA ALA A 82 6.55 -13.80 -6.49
C ALA A 82 7.71 -12.84 -6.77
N THR A 83 8.84 -13.40 -7.21
CA THR A 83 9.94 -12.61 -7.75
C THR A 83 9.72 -12.34 -9.24
N THR A 84 9.97 -11.12 -9.68
CA THR A 84 9.66 -10.58 -11.02
C THR A 84 10.90 -10.01 -11.70
N MET A 85 10.78 -9.59 -12.97
CA MET A 85 11.85 -8.98 -13.77
C MET A 85 13.07 -9.88 -14.03
N TRP A 86 12.89 -11.20 -13.99
CA TRP A 86 13.94 -12.18 -14.30
C TRP A 86 14.57 -11.96 -15.69
N GLY A 87 13.81 -11.51 -16.69
CA GLY A 87 14.33 -11.19 -18.02
C GLY A 87 15.23 -9.95 -18.11
N LYS A 88 15.40 -9.19 -17.01
CA LYS A 88 16.28 -8.01 -16.93
C LYS A 88 17.56 -8.26 -16.13
N VAL A 89 17.77 -9.49 -15.68
CA VAL A 89 18.94 -9.88 -14.89
C VAL A 89 20.18 -9.91 -15.77
N THR A 90 21.23 -9.21 -15.35
CA THR A 90 22.55 -9.24 -16.01
C THR A 90 23.48 -10.29 -15.43
N ASP A 91 23.38 -10.58 -14.14
CA ASP A 91 24.11 -11.63 -13.44
C ASP A 91 23.14 -12.65 -12.83
N MET A 92 23.04 -13.82 -13.46
CA MET A 92 22.11 -14.86 -13.04
C MET A 92 22.52 -15.49 -11.70
N SER A 93 23.81 -15.60 -11.41
CA SER A 93 24.29 -16.17 -10.15
C SER A 93 23.88 -15.29 -8.98
N GLU A 94 24.06 -13.98 -9.14
CA GLU A 94 23.67 -12.99 -8.14
C GLU A 94 22.14 -12.96 -7.94
N ALA A 95 21.35 -13.01 -9.01
CA ALA A 95 19.90 -13.07 -8.92
C ALA A 95 19.38 -14.34 -8.23
N VAL A 96 20.02 -15.50 -8.45
CA VAL A 96 19.67 -16.74 -7.72
C VAL A 96 20.01 -16.62 -6.25
N ALA A 97 21.15 -16.02 -5.90
CA ALA A 97 21.52 -15.77 -4.51
C ALA A 97 20.50 -14.86 -3.80
N ARG A 98 20.06 -13.77 -4.46
CA ARG A 98 19.00 -12.89 -3.95
C ARG A 98 17.66 -13.59 -3.79
N ASP A 99 17.24 -14.41 -4.74
CA ASP A 99 15.97 -15.17 -4.65
C ASP A 99 16.01 -16.16 -3.50
N ARG A 100 17.20 -16.72 -3.19
CA ARG A 100 17.41 -17.55 -2.01
C ARG A 100 17.30 -16.74 -0.72
N GLU A 101 18.02 -15.62 -0.62
CA GLU A 101 17.99 -14.71 0.53
C GLU A 101 16.55 -14.25 0.84
N LEU A 102 15.78 -13.86 -0.17
CA LEU A 102 14.36 -13.52 -0.04
C LEU A 102 13.54 -14.64 0.61
N ARG A 103 13.73 -15.88 0.16
CA ARG A 103 12.99 -17.05 0.64
C ARG A 103 13.39 -17.48 2.04
N GLU A 104 14.68 -17.47 2.34
CA GLU A 104 15.25 -18.00 3.58
C GLU A 104 15.22 -17.00 4.72
N GLU A 105 15.38 -15.70 4.43
CA GLU A 105 15.47 -14.66 5.47
C GLU A 105 14.17 -13.87 5.58
N PHE A 106 13.71 -13.27 4.48
CA PHE A 106 12.63 -12.28 4.54
C PHE A 106 11.21 -12.89 4.51
N TRP A 107 11.05 -14.00 3.80
CA TRP A 107 9.76 -14.66 3.54
C TRP A 107 9.59 -15.98 4.30
N SER A 108 10.56 -16.36 5.12
CA SER A 108 10.60 -17.66 5.79
C SER A 108 9.44 -17.83 6.76
N ASP A 109 9.10 -16.82 7.54
CA ASP A 109 7.97 -16.81 8.47
C ASP A 109 6.62 -17.00 7.76
N MET A 110 6.43 -16.31 6.63
CA MET A 110 5.24 -16.41 5.80
C MET A 110 5.14 -17.77 5.11
N SER A 111 6.27 -18.29 4.62
CA SER A 111 6.35 -19.59 3.97
C SER A 111 6.08 -20.73 4.95
N ALA A 112 6.63 -20.64 6.17
CA ALA A 112 6.35 -21.58 7.26
C ALA A 112 4.86 -21.63 7.64
N LYS A 113 4.12 -20.55 7.40
CA LYS A 113 2.67 -20.43 7.64
C LYS A 113 1.82 -20.62 6.38
N GLY A 114 2.39 -21.19 5.32
CA GLY A 114 1.68 -21.67 4.14
C GLY A 114 1.67 -20.74 2.93
N SER A 115 2.41 -19.62 2.96
CA SER A 115 2.59 -18.80 1.75
C SER A 115 3.38 -19.57 0.70
N THR A 116 3.04 -19.39 -0.57
CA THR A 116 3.77 -20.03 -1.68
C THR A 116 4.75 -19.04 -2.29
N THR A 117 5.95 -19.50 -2.64
CA THR A 117 6.99 -18.67 -3.26
C THR A 117 7.23 -19.11 -4.72
N THR A 118 7.18 -18.19 -5.68
CA THR A 118 7.28 -18.52 -7.12
C THR A 118 8.09 -17.49 -7.89
N ARG A 119 8.50 -17.83 -9.11
CA ARG A 119 9.15 -16.90 -10.05
C ARG A 119 8.15 -16.55 -11.15
N PHE A 120 7.97 -15.26 -11.38
CA PHE A 120 7.22 -14.75 -12.52
C PHE A 120 8.18 -14.44 -13.67
N ASP A 121 8.10 -15.22 -14.75
CA ASP A 121 9.01 -15.12 -15.90
C ASP A 121 8.63 -14.00 -16.89
N GLY A 122 7.53 -13.29 -16.65
CA GLY A 122 7.02 -12.23 -17.52
C GLY A 122 6.03 -12.71 -18.57
N SER A 123 5.77 -14.02 -18.68
CA SER A 123 4.83 -14.60 -19.64
C SER A 123 3.39 -14.63 -19.10
N GLU A 124 2.43 -14.62 -20.02
CA GLU A 124 1.02 -14.82 -19.70
C GLU A 124 0.78 -16.18 -19.02
N ALA A 125 1.45 -17.23 -19.47
CA ALA A 125 1.33 -18.58 -18.91
C ALA A 125 1.75 -18.61 -17.42
N SER A 126 2.85 -17.94 -17.07
CA SER A 126 3.29 -17.83 -15.67
C SER A 126 2.28 -17.04 -14.82
N ALA A 127 1.74 -15.93 -15.35
CA ALA A 127 0.71 -15.15 -14.66
C ALA A 127 -0.56 -15.97 -14.40
N GLN A 128 -1.07 -16.67 -15.42
CA GLN A 128 -2.23 -17.55 -15.30
C GLN A 128 -1.96 -18.69 -14.30
N GLY A 129 -0.76 -19.27 -14.31
CA GLY A 129 -0.35 -20.30 -13.36
C GLY A 129 -0.34 -19.81 -11.91
N ILE A 130 0.12 -18.57 -11.67
CA ILE A 130 0.11 -17.95 -10.34
C ILE A 130 -1.33 -17.70 -9.87
N VAL A 131 -2.17 -17.11 -10.71
CA VAL A 131 -3.57 -16.81 -10.36
C VAL A 131 -4.37 -18.10 -10.13
N SER A 132 -4.16 -19.13 -10.96
CA SER A 132 -4.86 -20.42 -10.84
C SER A 132 -4.62 -21.11 -9.49
N GLN A 133 -3.41 -20.97 -8.93
CA GLN A 133 -3.08 -21.49 -7.60
C GLN A 133 -3.91 -20.83 -6.48
N LEU A 134 -4.31 -19.58 -6.66
CA LEU A 134 -5.13 -18.85 -5.70
C LEU A 134 -6.63 -19.14 -5.86
N LEU A 135 -7.11 -19.36 -7.09
CA LEU A 135 -8.52 -19.65 -7.36
C LEU A 135 -9.02 -20.90 -6.65
N GLY A 136 -8.16 -21.91 -6.46
CA GLY A 136 -8.50 -23.14 -5.74
C GLY A 136 -8.56 -22.99 -4.21
N ARG A 137 -8.09 -21.88 -3.64
CA ARG A 137 -8.04 -21.70 -2.18
C ARG A 137 -9.40 -21.32 -1.60
N LYS A 138 -9.59 -21.66 -0.32
CA LYS A 138 -10.74 -21.19 0.45
C LYS A 138 -10.68 -19.67 0.58
N ALA A 139 -11.84 -19.03 0.58
CA ALA A 139 -11.93 -17.60 0.83
C ALA A 139 -11.39 -17.26 2.22
N VAL A 140 -10.74 -16.11 2.34
CA VAL A 140 -10.10 -15.63 3.56
C VAL A 140 -10.55 -14.21 3.88
N VAL A 141 -10.54 -13.87 5.16
CA VAL A 141 -10.72 -12.49 5.64
C VAL A 141 -9.37 -12.04 6.17
N LEU A 142 -8.87 -10.92 5.67
CA LEU A 142 -7.59 -10.37 6.12
C LEU A 142 -7.74 -9.73 7.48
N LYS A 143 -6.63 -9.64 8.22
CA LYS A 143 -6.64 -9.05 9.55
C LYS A 143 -7.15 -7.61 9.54
N VAL A 144 -6.71 -6.81 8.58
CA VAL A 144 -7.17 -5.42 8.46
C VAL A 144 -8.65 -5.28 8.12
N GLN A 145 -9.23 -6.25 7.39
CA GLN A 145 -10.67 -6.26 7.10
C GLN A 145 -11.49 -6.56 8.35
N GLU A 146 -10.99 -7.44 9.23
CA GLU A 146 -11.59 -7.70 10.53
C GLU A 146 -11.54 -6.44 11.42
N GLU A 147 -10.37 -5.81 11.53
CA GLU A 147 -10.15 -4.64 12.37
C GLU A 147 -11.00 -3.44 11.93
N LEU A 148 -11.00 -3.11 10.63
CA LEU A 148 -11.67 -1.92 10.11
C LEU A 148 -13.18 -2.09 9.95
N VAL A 149 -13.64 -3.25 9.47
CA VAL A 149 -15.06 -3.44 9.12
C VAL A 149 -15.84 -4.07 10.26
N HIS A 150 -15.31 -5.09 10.94
CA HIS A 150 -16.03 -5.75 12.03
C HIS A 150 -15.82 -5.05 13.36
N GLN A 151 -14.57 -4.71 13.69
CA GLN A 151 -14.22 -4.11 14.99
C GLN A 151 -14.31 -2.58 14.98
N ASN A 152 -14.48 -1.97 13.79
CA ASN A 152 -14.67 -0.53 13.61
C ASN A 152 -13.50 0.33 14.17
N PHE A 153 -12.29 -0.21 14.04
CA PHE A 153 -11.06 0.45 14.47
C PHE A 153 -10.75 1.65 13.59
N SER A 154 -10.16 2.70 14.19
CA SER A 154 -9.41 3.70 13.42
C SER A 154 -8.12 3.10 12.87
N LEU A 155 -7.52 3.76 11.87
CA LEU A 155 -6.36 3.19 11.21
C LEU A 155 -5.19 2.94 12.18
N ASN A 156 -4.93 3.83 13.14
CA ASN A 156 -3.91 3.63 14.19
C ASN A 156 -4.22 2.52 15.19
N GLN A 157 -5.46 2.06 15.29
CA GLN A 157 -5.83 0.92 16.13
C GLN A 157 -5.61 -0.43 15.43
N THR A 158 -5.45 -0.44 14.10
CA THR A 158 -5.09 -1.65 13.34
C THR A 158 -3.64 -2.05 13.60
N LEU A 159 -3.30 -3.33 13.42
CA LEU A 159 -1.89 -3.74 13.54
C LEU A 159 -0.98 -2.96 12.59
N ALA A 160 -1.43 -2.74 11.35
CA ALA A 160 -0.66 -2.06 10.32
C ALA A 160 -0.44 -0.56 10.63
N GLY A 161 -1.50 0.15 11.05
CA GLY A 161 -1.40 1.57 11.40
C GLY A 161 -0.65 1.81 12.70
N ALA A 162 -0.86 0.98 13.73
CA ALA A 162 -0.12 1.04 14.99
C ALA A 162 1.40 0.85 14.78
N PHE A 163 1.80 0.12 13.73
CA PHE A 163 3.21 -0.03 13.37
C PHE A 163 3.82 1.23 12.75
N LEU A 164 3.03 2.05 12.07
CA LEU A 164 3.48 3.32 11.47
C LEU A 164 3.44 4.50 12.45
N GLU A 165 2.51 4.49 13.40
CA GLU A 165 2.23 5.61 14.30
C GLU A 165 3.47 6.14 15.03
N PRO A 166 4.31 5.32 15.71
CA PRO A 166 5.46 5.83 16.45
C PRO A 166 6.47 6.59 15.58
N ARG A 167 6.61 6.18 14.32
CA ARG A 167 7.49 6.85 13.36
C ARG A 167 6.92 8.19 12.95
N VAL A 168 5.63 8.27 12.64
CA VAL A 168 4.97 9.53 12.30
C VAL A 168 5.08 10.52 13.46
N GLU A 169 4.86 10.06 14.70
CA GLU A 169 4.96 10.90 15.90
C GLU A 169 6.40 11.38 16.16
N THR A 170 7.38 10.49 16.03
CA THR A 170 8.80 10.85 16.23
C THR A 170 9.25 11.85 15.19
N GLU A 171 8.92 11.63 13.91
CA GLU A 171 9.28 12.52 12.82
C GLU A 171 8.57 13.89 12.96
N GLU A 172 7.29 13.93 13.37
CA GLU A 172 6.57 15.16 13.68
C GLU A 172 7.29 15.97 14.77
N ALA A 173 7.64 15.32 15.89
CA ALA A 173 8.31 15.96 17.01
C ALA A 173 9.70 16.50 16.61
N ASP A 174 10.45 15.74 15.82
CA ASP A 174 11.76 16.16 15.31
C ASP A 174 11.66 17.35 14.35
N PHE A 175 10.68 17.36 13.44
CA PHE A 175 10.47 18.50 12.55
C PHE A 175 10.02 19.75 13.31
N ARG A 176 9.16 19.60 14.33
CA ARG A 176 8.77 20.70 15.22
C ARG A 176 9.98 21.29 15.93
N ARG A 177 10.82 20.46 16.56
CA ARG A 177 12.06 20.89 17.23
C ARG A 177 13.00 21.64 16.28
N ARG A 178 13.24 21.08 15.09
CA ARG A 178 14.10 21.70 14.07
C ARG A 178 13.57 23.05 13.60
N LEU A 179 12.25 23.22 13.50
CA LEU A 179 11.66 24.50 13.13
C LEU A 179 11.88 25.56 14.22
N GLU A 180 11.67 25.21 15.49
CA GLU A 180 11.93 26.10 16.63
C GLU A 180 13.42 26.54 16.68
N GLU A 181 14.34 25.60 16.47
CA GLU A 181 15.78 25.88 16.38
C GLU A 181 16.12 26.81 15.21
N LEU A 182 15.59 26.54 14.02
CA LEU A 182 15.79 27.38 12.84
C LEU A 182 15.22 28.79 13.02
N GLU A 183 14.05 28.91 13.66
CA GLU A 183 13.45 30.21 13.99
C GLU A 183 14.30 31.00 14.97
N TYR A 184 14.88 30.35 15.98
CA TYR A 184 15.81 30.97 16.91
C TYR A 184 17.08 31.45 16.19
N LEU A 185 17.71 30.61 15.36
CA LEU A 185 18.91 30.97 14.60
C LEU A 185 18.66 32.16 13.66
N LEU A 186 17.50 32.18 12.99
CA LEU A 186 17.11 33.25 12.07
C LEU A 186 16.93 34.62 12.75
N LYS A 187 16.71 34.69 14.07
CA LYS A 187 16.60 35.97 14.81
C LYS A 187 17.94 36.68 14.95
N PHE A 188 19.03 35.93 15.07
CA PHE A 188 20.36 36.48 15.33
C PHE A 188 21.29 36.44 14.12
N GLU A 189 20.91 35.70 13.07
CA GLU A 189 21.70 35.58 11.85
C GLU A 189 21.76 36.89 11.05
N ARG A 190 22.98 37.37 10.80
CA ARG A 190 23.27 38.61 10.07
C ARG A 190 23.81 38.35 8.67
N ASP A 191 24.37 37.17 8.41
CA ASP A 191 24.85 36.80 7.08
C ASP A 191 23.69 36.46 6.15
N ASN A 192 23.61 37.15 5.02
CA ASN A 192 22.51 37.00 4.06
C ASN A 192 22.48 35.59 3.43
N ASN A 193 23.63 34.96 3.21
CA ASN A 193 23.71 33.63 2.60
C ASN A 193 23.27 32.54 3.58
N ALA A 194 23.73 32.60 4.83
CA ALA A 194 23.31 31.74 5.93
C ALA A 194 21.80 31.89 6.18
N ARG A 195 21.30 33.13 6.22
CA ARG A 195 19.87 33.42 6.36
C ARG A 195 19.04 32.83 5.22
N LEU A 196 19.50 32.91 3.97
CA LEU A 196 18.81 32.31 2.82
C LEU A 196 18.79 30.78 2.91
N LYS A 197 19.90 30.15 3.28
CA LYS A 197 19.98 28.69 3.49
C LYS A 197 19.05 28.24 4.63
N ALA A 198 19.04 28.96 5.74
CA ALA A 198 18.17 28.70 6.89
C ALA A 198 16.69 28.84 6.51
N LYS A 199 16.29 29.88 5.78
CA LYS A 199 14.91 30.03 5.25
C LYS A 199 14.49 28.88 4.33
N ARG A 200 15.39 28.42 3.45
CA ARG A 200 15.12 27.24 2.61
C ARG A 200 14.93 25.98 3.45
N SER A 201 15.76 25.80 4.48
CA SER A 201 15.61 24.69 5.43
C SER A 201 14.30 24.78 6.20
N GLN A 202 13.94 25.96 6.70
CA GLN A 202 12.69 26.23 7.41
C GLN A 202 11.48 25.87 6.55
N LYS A 203 11.46 26.33 5.28
CA LYS A 203 10.39 25.97 4.35
C LYS A 203 10.23 24.46 4.18
N ARG A 204 11.33 23.73 3.94
CA ARG A 204 11.30 22.26 3.80
C ARG A 204 10.82 21.56 5.08
N ASN A 205 11.32 21.97 6.25
CA ASN A 205 10.90 21.37 7.52
C ASN A 205 9.42 21.71 7.83
N SER A 206 8.95 22.89 7.45
CA SER A 206 7.54 23.30 7.60
C SER A 206 6.62 22.48 6.70
N GLU A 207 7.01 22.25 5.44
CA GLU A 207 6.29 21.35 4.53
C GLU A 207 6.28 19.91 5.05
N ALA A 208 7.42 19.40 5.53
CA ALA A 208 7.51 18.07 6.11
C ALA A 208 6.66 17.93 7.39
N LEU A 209 6.65 18.93 8.26
CA LEU A 209 5.79 18.95 9.45
C LEU A 209 4.31 18.91 9.08
N LYS A 210 3.89 19.72 8.09
CA LYS A 210 2.51 19.69 7.58
C LYS A 210 2.11 18.31 7.07
N GLN A 211 3.00 17.64 6.33
CA GLN A 211 2.75 16.27 5.88
C GLN A 211 2.62 15.30 7.06
N ARG A 212 3.51 15.35 8.06
CA ARG A 212 3.42 14.46 9.25
C ARG A 212 2.14 14.71 10.06
N MET A 213 1.69 15.96 10.16
CA MET A 213 0.41 16.29 10.80
C MET A 213 -0.77 15.69 10.01
N ALA A 214 -0.76 15.80 8.68
CA ALA A 214 -1.75 15.16 7.82
C ALA A 214 -1.71 13.62 7.96
N ASP A 215 -0.52 13.03 8.03
CA ASP A 215 -0.35 11.59 8.25
C ASP A 215 -0.97 11.16 9.60
N LYS A 216 -0.90 11.98 10.67
CA LYS A 216 -1.60 11.70 11.94
C LYS A 216 -3.11 11.79 11.81
N GLU A 217 -3.63 12.75 11.07
CA GLU A 217 -5.08 12.82 10.81
C GLU A 217 -5.56 11.58 10.04
N ILE A 218 -4.80 11.15 9.04
CA ILE A 218 -5.04 9.92 8.27
C ILE A 218 -4.99 8.69 9.20
N LEU A 219 -4.02 8.58 10.11
CA LEU A 219 -3.96 7.49 11.08
C LEU A 219 -5.15 7.47 12.05
N ASN A 220 -5.68 8.63 12.43
CA ASN A 220 -6.87 8.71 13.28
C ASN A 220 -8.20 8.53 12.53
N SER A 221 -8.16 8.45 11.19
CA SER A 221 -9.34 8.25 10.36
C SER A 221 -9.96 6.85 10.55
N LYS A 222 -11.18 6.66 10.04
CA LYS A 222 -11.90 5.37 10.09
C LYS A 222 -12.26 4.89 8.68
N PRO A 223 -11.27 4.35 7.92
CA PRO A 223 -11.46 3.97 6.52
C PRO A 223 -12.67 3.03 6.31
N GLY A 224 -12.88 2.07 7.22
CA GLY A 224 -14.02 1.15 7.14
C GLY A 224 -15.38 1.88 7.14
N LYS A 225 -15.57 2.86 8.02
CA LYS A 225 -16.81 3.66 8.12
C LYS A 225 -16.97 4.65 6.98
N GLU A 226 -15.88 5.28 6.57
CA GLU A 226 -15.86 6.18 5.42
C GLU A 226 -16.33 5.46 4.16
N ILE A 227 -15.80 4.26 3.92
CA ILE A 227 -16.19 3.43 2.76
C ILE A 227 -17.60 2.89 2.89
N GLU A 228 -18.02 2.43 4.08
CA GLU A 228 -19.40 2.01 4.33
C GLU A 228 -20.39 3.12 3.95
N SER A 229 -20.13 4.35 4.41
CA SER A 229 -20.95 5.53 4.09
C SER A 229 -20.95 5.87 2.59
N LYS A 230 -19.79 5.82 1.92
CA LYS A 230 -19.66 6.03 0.47
C LYS A 230 -20.48 5.00 -0.32
N LEU A 231 -20.42 3.72 0.09
CA LEU A 231 -21.16 2.63 -0.56
C LEU A 231 -22.66 2.71 -0.32
N GLU A 232 -23.11 3.13 0.86
CA GLU A 232 -24.53 3.38 1.15
C GLU A 232 -25.10 4.52 0.30
N ALA A 233 -24.39 5.66 0.23
CA ALA A 233 -24.78 6.78 -0.62
C ALA A 233 -24.84 6.38 -2.11
N TRP A 234 -23.97 5.47 -2.55
CA TRP A 234 -23.98 4.94 -3.90
C TRP A 234 -25.19 4.01 -4.17
N LYS A 235 -25.53 3.12 -3.22
CA LYS A 235 -26.69 2.20 -3.33
C LYS A 235 -28.01 2.95 -3.46
N GLN A 236 -28.16 4.10 -2.81
CA GLN A 236 -29.37 4.93 -2.88
C GLN A 236 -29.64 5.51 -4.29
N ARG A 237 -28.69 5.45 -5.22
CA ARG A 237 -28.83 5.98 -6.60
C ARG A 237 -29.49 5.04 -7.61
N GLY A 238 -30.01 3.88 -7.20
CA GLY A 238 -30.96 3.10 -8.01
C GLY A 238 -30.38 2.16 -9.09
N HIS A 239 -29.25 1.48 -8.83
CA HIS A 239 -28.64 0.51 -9.76
C HIS A 239 -29.07 -0.97 -9.49
N THR A 240 -28.69 -1.98 -10.29
CA THR A 240 -29.13 -3.40 -10.14
C THR A 240 -28.14 -4.30 -9.35
N LYS A 241 -28.61 -5.17 -8.43
CA LYS A 241 -27.82 -5.84 -7.35
C LYS A 241 -26.46 -6.49 -7.69
N ALA A 242 -26.31 -7.21 -8.80
CA ALA A 242 -25.05 -7.91 -9.12
C ALA A 242 -24.06 -7.00 -9.87
N LEU A 243 -24.58 -6.20 -10.80
CA LEU A 243 -23.82 -5.15 -11.46
C LEU A 243 -23.38 -4.08 -10.43
N GLN A 244 -24.19 -3.88 -9.38
CA GLN A 244 -23.92 -2.96 -8.28
C GLN A 244 -22.60 -3.22 -7.57
N SER A 245 -22.31 -4.46 -7.16
CA SER A 245 -21.08 -4.72 -6.39
C SER A 245 -19.83 -4.53 -7.23
N ILE A 246 -19.84 -4.94 -8.50
CA ILE A 246 -18.70 -4.78 -9.41
C ILE A 246 -18.51 -3.31 -9.78
N GLN A 247 -19.59 -2.59 -10.11
CA GLN A 247 -19.53 -1.16 -10.41
C GLN A 247 -19.16 -0.32 -9.18
N ALA A 248 -19.63 -0.69 -8.00
CA ALA A 248 -19.27 -0.01 -6.77
C ALA A 248 -17.79 -0.22 -6.43
N LEU A 249 -17.28 -1.46 -6.58
CA LEU A 249 -15.86 -1.73 -6.39
C LEU A 249 -15.01 -0.96 -7.41
N ALA A 250 -15.40 -1.00 -8.69
CA ALA A 250 -14.72 -0.26 -9.75
C ALA A 250 -14.77 1.27 -9.52
N ALA A 251 -15.88 1.81 -9.01
CA ALA A 251 -15.99 3.22 -8.69
C ALA A 251 -15.11 3.61 -7.50
N VAL A 252 -15.04 2.78 -6.44
CA VAL A 252 -14.15 3.02 -5.30
C VAL A 252 -12.69 3.00 -5.76
N CYS A 253 -12.27 2.00 -6.53
CA CYS A 253 -10.92 1.93 -7.09
C CYS A 253 -10.64 3.08 -8.08
N SER A 254 -11.59 3.45 -8.95
CA SER A 254 -11.37 4.54 -9.92
C SER A 254 -11.26 5.92 -9.27
N ILE A 255 -11.92 6.10 -8.11
CA ILE A 255 -11.82 7.34 -7.31
C ILE A 255 -10.46 7.41 -6.59
N THR A 256 -9.88 6.27 -6.18
CA THR A 256 -8.56 6.24 -5.53
C THR A 256 -7.40 6.38 -6.53
N PHE A 257 -7.47 5.75 -7.70
CA PHE A 257 -6.38 5.77 -8.70
C PHE A 257 -6.35 6.97 -9.66
N GLY A 258 -7.40 7.80 -9.70
CA GLY A 258 -7.39 9.01 -10.53
C GLY A 258 -7.22 8.74 -12.03
N ILE A 259 -8.21 8.09 -12.67
CA ILE A 259 -8.74 8.37 -14.03
C ILE A 259 -9.80 7.31 -14.39
N VAL A 260 -10.93 7.79 -14.92
CA VAL A 260 -12.08 7.03 -15.41
C VAL A 260 -11.85 6.54 -16.84
N GLY A 261 -12.15 5.27 -17.10
CA GLY A 261 -12.09 4.66 -18.43
C GLY A 261 -13.06 3.51 -18.63
N PHE A 262 -14.36 3.81 -18.61
CA PHE A 262 -15.43 3.10 -19.34
C PHE A 262 -15.54 1.57 -19.14
N VAL A 263 -16.12 1.14 -18.01
CA VAL A 263 -16.79 -0.17 -17.95
C VAL A 263 -18.21 0.04 -18.49
N LEU A 264 -18.42 -0.28 -19.77
CA LEU A 264 -19.61 -0.90 -20.38
C LEU A 264 -19.72 -0.52 -21.87
N GLY A 265 -19.30 -1.45 -22.74
CA GLY A 265 -19.56 -1.38 -24.18
C GLY A 265 -19.66 -2.79 -24.75
N GLY A 266 -20.75 -3.49 -24.44
CA GLY A 266 -21.16 -4.67 -25.18
C GLY A 266 -22.14 -4.25 -26.27
N HIS A 267 -21.80 -4.49 -27.53
CA HIS A 267 -22.75 -4.78 -28.61
C HIS A 267 -22.04 -5.59 -29.69
N PHE A 268 -22.55 -6.81 -29.87
CA PHE A 268 -22.45 -7.76 -30.99
C PHE A 268 -21.07 -8.11 -31.58
#